data_AF-A0A4R3ZVQ5-F1
#
_entry.id   AF-A0A4R3ZVQ5-F1
#
_cell.length_a   1.000
_cell.length_b   1.000
_cell.length_c   1.000
_cell.angle_alpha   90.00
_cell.angle_beta   90.00
_cell.angle_gamma   90.00
#
_symmetry.space_group_name_H-M   'P 1'
#
loop_
_entity.id
_entity.type
_entity.pdbx_description
1 polymer ?
#
loop_
_entity_poly.entity_id
_entity_poly.type
_entity_poly.pdbx_seq_one_letter_code
_entity_poly.pdbx_strand_id
1 'polypeptide(L)'
;MDRHRHGRGSAPEFRLSQTSAREVVGRTGPPRTREHFLSTDHLSIEAAAAYVDGRLPEAGQSRADAHLARCANCRREVEGQREARHALRGSGPIHMPRELLERLRNLDDLTVAAHGPADDRDGTPAPAEASATAWARLLRRLRRRGR
;
A
#
# COMPACT_ATOMS: atom_id res chain seq x y z
N MET A 1 56.01 6.14 8.12
CA MET A 1 54.95 7.15 8.04
C MET A 1 54.83 7.53 6.57
N ASP A 2 53.84 7.04 5.83
CA ASP A 2 53.45 7.70 4.57
C ASP A 2 51.98 7.39 4.28
N ARG A 3 51.18 8.45 4.38
CA ARG A 3 49.73 8.46 4.14
C ARG A 3 49.51 8.61 2.64
N HIS A 4 49.14 7.53 1.96
CA HIS A 4 48.65 7.65 0.59
C HIS A 4 47.23 8.23 0.58
N ARG A 5 47.17 9.46 0.09
CA ARG A 5 45.99 10.32 -0.08
C ARG A 5 45.05 9.72 -1.13
N HIS A 6 43.84 9.30 -0.72
CA HIS A 6 42.79 8.90 -1.64
C HIS A 6 42.30 10.12 -2.45
N GLY A 7 42.53 10.09 -3.77
CA GLY A 7 42.01 11.07 -4.72
C GLY A 7 40.49 10.95 -4.83
N ARG A 8 39.79 12.04 -4.53
CA ARG A 8 38.34 12.17 -4.67
C ARG A 8 38.04 12.32 -6.17
N GLY A 9 37.58 11.25 -6.82
CA GLY A 9 37.21 11.28 -8.24
C GLY A 9 36.04 12.24 -8.48
N SER A 10 36.22 13.17 -9.43
CA SER A 10 35.16 14.08 -9.89
C SER A 10 34.03 13.30 -10.54
N ALA A 11 32.79 13.52 -10.10
CA ALA A 11 31.62 12.97 -10.77
C ALA A 11 31.50 13.55 -12.20
N PRO A 12 31.12 12.75 -13.21
CA PRO A 12 30.92 13.27 -14.55
C PRO A 12 29.71 14.20 -14.58
N GLU A 13 29.91 15.43 -15.07
CA GLU A 13 28.85 16.40 -15.29
C GLU A 13 28.11 16.04 -16.58
N PHE A 14 26.98 15.33 -16.46
CA PHE A 14 26.12 15.04 -17.61
C PHE A 14 25.39 16.31 -18.06
N ARG A 15 26.06 17.12 -18.88
CA ARG A 15 25.44 18.27 -19.55
C ARG A 15 24.80 17.79 -20.85
N LEU A 16 23.47 17.78 -20.89
CA LEU A 16 22.74 17.55 -22.14
C LEU A 16 23.17 18.60 -23.17
N SER A 17 23.59 18.14 -24.35
CA SER A 17 23.91 19.03 -25.47
C SER A 17 22.67 19.79 -25.93
N GLN A 18 22.86 21.02 -26.40
CA GLN A 18 21.78 21.82 -26.99
C GLN A 18 21.11 21.11 -28.18
N THR A 19 21.84 20.27 -28.91
CA THR A 19 21.30 19.48 -30.02
C THR A 19 20.34 18.41 -29.53
N SER A 20 20.72 17.66 -28.50
CA SER A 20 19.86 16.64 -27.86
C SER A 20 18.63 17.27 -27.21
N ALA A 21 18.78 18.44 -26.58
CA ALA A 21 17.64 19.17 -26.00
C ALA A 21 16.63 19.56 -27.09
N ARG A 22 17.09 20.05 -28.25
CA ARG A 22 16.21 20.40 -29.39
C ARG A 22 15.50 19.19 -30.00
N GLU A 23 16.20 18.06 -30.10
CA GLU A 23 15.62 16.81 -30.60
C GLU A 23 14.49 16.29 -29.70
N VAL A 24 14.69 16.33 -28.37
CA VAL A 24 13.66 15.94 -27.40
C VAL A 24 12.44 16.87 -27.49
N VAL A 25 12.66 18.19 -27.56
CA VAL A 25 11.58 19.18 -27.70
C VAL A 25 10.77 18.94 -28.99
N GLY A 26 11.44 18.60 -30.10
CA GLY A 26 10.78 18.28 -31.37
C GLY A 26 9.89 17.04 -31.29
N ARG A 27 10.24 16.05 -30.44
CA ARG A 27 9.42 14.84 -30.22
C ARG A 27 8.24 15.08 -29.26
N THR A 28 8.33 16.05 -28.35
CA THR A 28 7.32 16.23 -27.28
C THR A 28 6.16 17.17 -27.63
N GLY A 29 6.23 17.91 -28.74
CA GLY A 29 5.19 18.87 -29.15
C GLY A 29 5.05 20.09 -28.21
N PRO A 30 4.21 21.09 -28.55
CA PRO A 30 4.01 22.26 -27.70
C PRO A 30 3.35 21.89 -26.36
N PRO A 31 3.68 22.57 -25.25
CA PRO A 31 3.03 22.34 -23.96
C PRO A 31 1.54 22.63 -24.09
N ARG A 32 0.71 21.62 -23.79
CA ARG A 32 -0.75 21.71 -23.88
C ARG A 32 -1.25 22.69 -22.82
N THR A 33 -2.15 23.61 -23.19
CA THR A 33 -2.65 24.72 -22.35
C THR A 33 -3.59 24.31 -21.18
N ARG A 34 -3.55 23.03 -20.74
CA ARG A 34 -4.45 22.29 -19.79
C ARG A 34 -5.82 21.93 -20.40
N GLU A 35 -6.43 20.76 -20.16
CA GLU A 35 -6.27 19.75 -19.10
C GLU A 35 -6.03 18.36 -19.69
N HIS A 36 -5.03 17.62 -19.21
CA HIS A 36 -4.82 16.22 -19.59
C HIS A 36 -4.61 15.39 -18.32
N PHE A 37 -5.40 14.32 -18.17
CA PHE A 37 -5.26 13.31 -17.13
C PHE A 37 -4.53 12.08 -17.75
N LEU A 38 -3.49 11.50 -17.09
CA LEU A 38 -2.98 10.11 -17.35
C LEU A 38 -2.81 9.16 -16.10
N SER A 39 -3.09 7.84 -16.29
CA SER A 39 -3.54 6.80 -15.30
C SER A 39 -4.99 6.97 -14.81
N THR A 40 -5.76 7.64 -15.65
CA THR A 40 -6.57 8.73 -15.16
C THR A 40 -7.27 9.34 -16.38
N ASP A 41 -8.46 8.90 -16.68
CA ASP A 41 -9.49 9.92 -16.93
C ASP A 41 -10.42 9.99 -15.73
N HIS A 42 -10.44 8.90 -14.97
CA HIS A 42 -11.13 8.74 -13.72
C HIS A 42 -10.22 8.00 -12.73
N LEU A 43 -10.50 8.15 -11.43
CA LEU A 43 -9.96 7.24 -10.42
C LEU A 43 -10.24 5.80 -10.84
N SER A 44 -9.26 4.89 -10.70
CA SER A 44 -9.55 3.47 -10.86
C SER A 44 -10.56 3.04 -9.79
N ILE A 45 -11.35 2.00 -10.08
CA ILE A 45 -12.31 1.46 -9.10
C ILE A 45 -11.64 1.09 -7.76
N GLU A 46 -10.43 0.54 -7.82
CA GLU A 46 -9.62 0.24 -6.65
C GLU A 46 -9.19 1.50 -5.90
N ALA A 47 -8.79 2.56 -6.61
CA ALA A 47 -8.44 3.83 -6.01
C ALA A 47 -9.65 4.54 -5.38
N ALA A 48 -10.82 4.47 -6.02
CA ALA A 48 -12.07 4.99 -5.47
C ALA A 48 -12.47 4.26 -4.18
N ALA A 49 -12.41 2.92 -4.17
CA ALA A 49 -12.68 2.12 -2.98
C ALA A 49 -11.67 2.41 -1.85
N ALA A 50 -10.38 2.44 -2.18
CA ALA A 50 -9.33 2.79 -1.22
C ALA A 50 -9.50 4.21 -0.68
N TYR A 51 -9.93 5.17 -1.50
CA TYR A 51 -10.23 6.53 -1.07
C TYR A 51 -11.41 6.57 -0.08
N VAL A 52 -12.51 5.88 -0.39
CA VAL A 52 -13.70 5.81 0.50
C VAL A 52 -13.38 5.13 1.83
N ASP A 53 -12.51 4.11 1.81
CA ASP A 53 -12.06 3.41 3.01
C ASP A 53 -10.93 4.12 3.77
N GLY A 54 -10.37 5.21 3.22
CA GLY A 54 -9.22 5.92 3.82
C GLY A 54 -7.92 5.12 3.80
N ARG A 55 -7.74 4.25 2.81
CA ARG A 55 -6.57 3.35 2.66
C ARG A 55 -5.60 3.77 1.57
N LEU A 56 -5.72 4.98 1.03
CA LEU A 56 -4.70 5.54 0.14
C LEU A 56 -3.51 6.09 0.94
N PRO A 57 -2.29 5.99 0.41
CA PRO A 57 -1.16 6.75 0.96
C PRO A 57 -1.44 8.26 0.82
N GLU A 58 -0.81 9.10 1.63
CA GLU A 58 -1.03 10.56 1.68
C GLU A 58 -0.94 11.23 0.29
N ALA A 59 0.06 10.86 -0.51
CA ALA A 59 0.21 11.35 -1.88
C ALA A 59 -0.94 10.91 -2.81
N GLY A 60 -1.50 9.72 -2.58
CA GLY A 60 -2.68 9.22 -3.28
C GLY A 60 -3.95 9.96 -2.87
N GLN A 61 -4.10 10.25 -1.58
CA GLN A 61 -5.21 11.03 -1.03
C GLN A 61 -5.27 12.42 -1.67
N SER A 62 -4.16 13.15 -1.63
CA SER A 62 -4.06 14.51 -2.19
C SER A 62 -4.35 14.54 -3.70
N ARG A 63 -3.91 13.51 -4.44
CA ARG A 63 -4.20 13.36 -5.88
C ARG A 63 -5.68 13.07 -6.13
N ALA A 64 -6.30 12.23 -5.31
CA ALA A 64 -7.73 11.92 -5.41
C ALA A 64 -8.59 13.15 -5.09
N ASP A 65 -8.27 13.90 -4.03
CA ASP A 65 -8.97 15.15 -3.68
C ASP A 65 -8.93 16.16 -4.83
N ALA A 66 -7.74 16.39 -5.38
CA ALA A 66 -7.56 17.27 -6.53
C ALA A 66 -8.33 16.80 -7.78
N HIS A 67 -8.46 15.48 -7.97
CA HIS A 67 -9.24 14.90 -9.06
C HIS A 67 -10.75 15.08 -8.84
N LEU A 68 -11.25 14.80 -7.63
CA LEU A 68 -12.66 14.93 -7.28
C LEU A 68 -13.16 16.37 -7.35
N ALA A 69 -12.31 17.35 -7.07
CA ALA A 69 -12.66 18.76 -7.26
C ALA A 69 -13.02 19.10 -8.72
N ARG A 70 -12.42 18.41 -9.69
CA ARG A 70 -12.54 18.70 -11.13
C ARG A 70 -13.45 17.73 -11.89
N CYS A 71 -13.59 16.49 -11.40
CA CYS A 71 -14.28 15.42 -12.10
C CYS A 71 -15.62 15.03 -11.44
N ALA A 72 -16.74 15.41 -12.08
CA ALA A 72 -18.08 15.10 -11.58
C ALA A 72 -18.41 13.60 -11.60
N ASN A 73 -17.89 12.84 -12.57
CA ASN A 73 -18.15 11.41 -12.65
C ASN A 73 -17.58 10.66 -11.43
N CYS A 74 -16.31 10.91 -11.10
CA CYS A 74 -15.69 10.28 -9.95
C CYS A 74 -16.31 10.70 -8.62
N ARG A 75 -16.84 11.94 -8.53
CA ARG A 75 -17.63 12.32 -7.34
C ARG A 75 -18.86 11.45 -7.16
N ARG A 76 -19.61 11.20 -8.24
CA ARG A 76 -20.79 10.31 -8.18
C ARG A 76 -20.41 8.89 -7.79
N GLU A 77 -19.33 8.35 -8.35
CA GLU A 77 -18.85 7.00 -8.02
C GLU A 77 -18.45 6.88 -6.55
N VAL A 78 -17.68 7.84 -6.04
CA VAL A 78 -17.27 7.89 -4.62
C VAL A 78 -18.50 8.01 -3.71
N GLU A 79 -19.49 8.82 -4.07
CA GLU A 79 -20.70 8.97 -3.27
C GLU A 79 -21.52 7.67 -3.24
N GLY A 80 -21.73 7.02 -4.39
CA GLY A 80 -22.42 5.72 -4.44
C GLY A 80 -21.74 4.65 -3.60
N GLN A 81 -20.40 4.64 -3.56
CA GLN A 81 -19.65 3.73 -2.67
C GLN A 81 -19.80 4.10 -1.18
N ARG A 82 -19.87 5.39 -0.84
CA ARG A 82 -20.12 5.85 0.54
C ARG A 82 -21.52 5.47 1.01
N GLU A 83 -22.53 5.65 0.16
CA GLU A 83 -23.91 5.23 0.43
C GLU A 83 -23.98 3.72 0.65
N ALA A 84 -23.36 2.93 -0.22
CA ALA A 84 -23.27 1.48 -0.07
C ALA A 84 -22.61 1.09 1.27
N ARG A 85 -21.48 1.72 1.62
CA ARG A 85 -20.80 1.52 2.91
C ARG A 85 -21.68 1.89 4.10
N HIS A 86 -22.44 2.98 4.00
CA HIS A 86 -23.36 3.41 5.05
C HIS A 86 -24.50 2.41 5.23
N ALA A 87 -25.13 1.97 4.12
CA ALA A 87 -26.20 0.97 4.13
C ALA A 87 -25.74 -0.36 4.74
N LEU A 88 -24.54 -0.85 4.37
CA LEU A 88 -23.97 -2.06 4.95
C LEU A 88 -23.74 -1.94 6.46
N ARG A 89 -23.25 -0.79 6.93
CA ARG A 89 -23.09 -0.54 8.38
C ARG A 89 -24.43 -0.43 9.11
N GLY A 90 -25.48 0.04 8.43
CA GLY A 90 -26.84 0.11 8.94
C GLY A 90 -27.62 -1.22 8.91
N SER A 91 -27.10 -2.27 8.25
CA SER A 91 -27.80 -3.54 8.03
C SER A 91 -27.99 -4.41 9.28
N GLY A 92 -27.48 -3.95 10.43
CA GLY A 92 -27.62 -4.61 11.72
C GLY A 92 -26.35 -5.31 12.19
N PRO A 93 -26.34 -5.75 13.46
CA PRO A 93 -25.16 -6.36 14.06
C PRO A 93 -24.87 -7.72 13.42
N ILE A 94 -23.64 -7.90 12.94
CA ILE A 94 -23.12 -9.21 12.55
C ILE A 94 -22.69 -9.94 13.83
N HIS A 95 -23.39 -11.01 14.19
CA HIS A 95 -23.03 -11.80 15.36
C HIS A 95 -21.88 -12.76 15.05
N MET A 96 -20.86 -12.75 15.90
CA MET A 96 -19.78 -13.73 15.81
C MET A 96 -20.22 -15.05 16.44
N PRO A 97 -20.11 -16.19 15.74
CA PRO A 97 -20.38 -17.50 16.35
C PRO A 97 -19.48 -17.74 17.56
N ARG A 98 -20.05 -18.31 18.64
CA ARG A 98 -19.32 -18.63 19.89
C ARG A 98 -18.04 -19.44 19.62
N GLU A 99 -18.12 -20.41 18.73
CA GLU A 99 -16.98 -21.25 18.35
C GLU A 99 -15.80 -20.45 17.77
N LEU A 100 -16.08 -19.38 17.03
CA LEU A 100 -15.04 -18.51 16.48
C LEU A 100 -14.43 -17.64 17.60
N LEU A 101 -15.25 -17.11 18.50
CA LEU A 101 -14.78 -16.34 19.66
C LEU A 101 -13.82 -17.17 20.53
N GLU A 102 -14.18 -18.43 20.81
CA GLU A 102 -13.34 -19.34 21.59
C GLU A 102 -12.01 -19.63 20.87
N ARG A 103 -12.04 -19.85 19.56
CA ARG A 103 -10.82 -20.06 18.77
C ARG A 103 -9.91 -18.83 18.74
N LEU A 104 -10.48 -17.62 18.61
CA LEU A 104 -9.71 -16.38 18.60
C LEU A 104 -9.01 -16.15 19.95
N ARG A 105 -9.69 -16.40 21.08
CA ARG A 105 -9.07 -16.33 22.42
C ARG A 105 -7.85 -17.23 22.55
N ASN A 106 -7.92 -18.44 21.99
CA ASN A 106 -6.81 -19.38 22.03
C ASN A 106 -5.63 -19.01 21.10
N LEU A 107 -5.81 -18.08 20.14
CA LEU A 107 -4.70 -17.60 19.31
C LEU A 107 -3.81 -16.63 20.09
N ASP A 108 -4.39 -15.79 20.94
CA ASP A 108 -3.64 -14.85 21.77
C ASP A 108 -2.64 -15.60 22.67
N ASP A 109 -3.07 -16.71 23.28
CA ASP A 109 -2.23 -17.58 24.13
C ASP A 109 -1.01 -18.15 23.40
N LEU A 110 -1.13 -18.41 22.08
CA LEU A 110 -0.02 -18.94 21.27
C LEU A 110 1.01 -17.86 20.91
N THR A 111 0.56 -16.60 20.77
CA THR A 111 1.46 -15.49 20.45
C THR A 111 2.30 -15.08 21.66
N VAL A 112 1.74 -15.14 22.88
CA VAL A 112 2.48 -14.84 24.11
C VAL A 112 3.57 -15.89 24.39
N ALA A 113 3.31 -17.17 24.11
CA ALA A 113 4.32 -18.23 24.28
C ALA A 113 5.51 -18.12 23.31
N ALA A 114 5.35 -17.42 22.17
CA ALA A 114 6.41 -17.22 21.19
C ALA A 114 7.34 -16.02 21.52
N HIS A 115 6.95 -15.15 22.46
CA HIS A 115 7.74 -13.99 22.90
C HIS A 115 8.28 -14.19 24.33
N GLY A 116 8.90 -15.35 24.61
CA GLY A 116 9.73 -15.52 25.81
C GLY A 116 10.83 -14.45 25.86
N PRO A 117 11.34 -14.09 27.07
CA PRO A 117 12.19 -12.92 27.25
C PRO A 117 13.41 -13.05 26.35
N ALA A 118 13.51 -12.14 25.38
CA ALA A 118 14.65 -12.05 24.49
C ALA A 118 15.88 -11.72 25.35
N ASP A 119 16.81 -12.67 25.43
CA ASP A 119 18.16 -12.42 25.94
C ASP A 119 18.85 -11.48 24.93
N ASP A 120 19.24 -10.29 25.40
CA ASP A 120 19.90 -9.23 24.65
C ASP A 120 21.31 -9.69 24.23
N ARG A 121 21.42 -10.43 23.11
CA ARG A 121 22.69 -10.56 22.37
C ARG A 121 22.46 -10.55 20.87
N ASP A 122 22.88 -9.43 20.28
CA ASP A 122 23.37 -9.21 18.92
C ASP A 122 22.94 -10.23 17.85
N GLY A 123 22.03 -9.82 16.97
CA GLY A 123 21.63 -10.61 15.81
C GLY A 123 20.53 -9.95 15.01
N THR A 124 20.88 -9.43 13.83
CA THR A 124 20.01 -8.98 12.76
C THR A 124 18.71 -9.79 12.66
N PRO A 125 17.51 -9.20 12.70
CA PRO A 125 16.28 -9.95 12.53
C PRO A 125 16.17 -10.49 11.10
N ALA A 126 16.25 -11.82 10.97
CA ALA A 126 15.96 -12.52 9.73
C ALA A 126 14.51 -12.26 9.29
N PRO A 127 14.22 -12.16 7.97
CA PRO A 127 12.89 -11.84 7.49
C PRO A 127 11.89 -12.95 7.84
N ALA A 128 10.70 -12.51 8.25
CA ALA A 128 9.61 -13.30 8.79
C ALA A 128 9.04 -14.35 7.82
N GLU A 129 9.69 -15.50 7.68
CA GLU A 129 9.11 -16.68 7.01
C GLU A 129 8.21 -17.53 7.94
N ALA A 130 8.29 -17.30 9.26
CA ALA A 130 7.56 -18.09 10.25
C ALA A 130 6.03 -17.87 10.27
N SER A 131 5.56 -16.70 9.82
CA SER A 131 4.12 -16.37 9.81
C SER A 131 3.35 -17.23 8.79
N ALA A 132 3.94 -17.47 7.62
CA ALA A 132 3.36 -18.32 6.59
C ALA A 132 3.24 -19.78 7.06
N THR A 133 4.22 -20.29 7.81
CA THR A 133 4.20 -21.66 8.35
C THR A 133 3.21 -21.81 9.51
N ALA A 134 2.97 -20.76 10.29
CA ALA A 134 1.99 -20.75 11.39
C ALA A 134 0.55 -20.83 10.86
N TRP A 135 0.19 -19.98 9.90
CA TRP A 135 -1.12 -20.02 9.23
C TRP A 135 -1.34 -21.34 8.48
N ALA A 136 -0.31 -21.86 7.80
CA ALA A 136 -0.38 -23.16 7.13
C ALA A 136 -0.61 -24.33 8.11
N ARG A 137 -0.04 -24.29 9.32
CA ARG A 137 -0.28 -25.29 10.36
C ARG A 137 -1.70 -25.21 10.94
N LEU A 138 -2.23 -24.00 11.15
CA LEU A 138 -3.58 -23.78 11.65
C LEU A 138 -4.64 -24.32 10.66
N LEU A 139 -4.50 -23.99 9.37
CA LEU A 139 -5.42 -24.45 8.31
C LEU A 139 -5.43 -25.99 8.17
N ARG A 140 -4.27 -26.64 8.35
CA ARG A 140 -4.18 -28.12 8.35
C ARG A 140 -4.90 -28.76 9.54
N ARG A 141 -4.91 -28.13 10.72
CA ARG A 141 -5.63 -28.65 11.90
C ARG A 141 -7.15 -28.49 11.75
N LEU A 142 -7.61 -27.39 11.15
CA LEU A 142 -9.02 -27.14 10.90
C LEU A 142 -9.61 -28.14 9.89
N ARG A 143 -8.85 -28.51 8.85
CA ARG A 143 -9.27 -29.51 7.85
C ARG A 143 -9.38 -30.94 8.39
N ARG A 144 -8.70 -31.28 9.49
CA ARG A 144 -8.73 -32.64 10.08
C ARG A 144 -9.90 -32.87 11.04
N ARG A 145 -10.61 -31.83 11.47
CA ARG A 145 -11.75 -31.91 12.42
C ARG A 145 -13.13 -31.91 11.75
N GLY A 146 -13.19 -31.98 10.42
CA GLY A 146 -14.44 -31.97 9.65
C GLY A 146 -14.89 -33.34 9.13
N ARG A 147 -14.55 -34.45 9.81
CA ARG A 147 -15.07 -35.79 9.53
C ARG A 147 -15.49 -36.47 10.81
#